data_AF-A0A4P5V721-F1
#
_entry.id   AF-A0A4P5V721-F1
#
_cell.length_a   1.000
_cell.length_b   1.000
_cell.length_c   1.000
_cell.angle_alpha   90.00
_cell.angle_beta   90.00
_cell.angle_gamma   90.00
#
_symmetry.space_group_name_H-M   'P 1'
#
loop_
_entity.id
_entity.type
_entity.pdbx_description
1 polymer ?
#
loop_
_entity_poly.entity_id
_entity_poly.type
_entity_poly.pdbx_seq_one_letter_code
_entity_poly.pdbx_strand_id
1 'polypeptide(L)'
;MLRRKKKHPTHANLKSKIPKSRRPINKSNPVRRAREFARAYGSKERVQFVQTIPCILCARTPSVNAHMKSKSGMGRKGDYTTIAALCHECHIEYDSNTLSNWAVEKAEDDAASVEHAWQVQQAMRGTYA
;
A
#
# COMPACT_ATOMS: atom_id res chain seq x y z
N MET A 1 5.62 -33.05 -69.19
CA MET A 1 5.13 -32.46 -67.93
C MET A 1 6.32 -31.96 -67.10
N LEU A 2 6.61 -30.65 -67.10
CA LEU A 2 7.73 -30.05 -66.36
C LEU A 2 7.27 -29.63 -64.95
N ARG A 3 7.72 -30.33 -63.90
CA ARG A 3 7.51 -29.96 -62.50
C ARG A 3 8.27 -28.66 -62.20
N ARG A 4 7.54 -27.58 -61.91
CA ARG A 4 8.07 -26.28 -61.47
C ARG A 4 8.93 -26.43 -60.21
N LYS A 5 10.20 -25.99 -60.28
CA LYS A 5 11.10 -25.84 -59.11
C LYS A 5 10.53 -24.79 -58.16
N LYS A 6 10.35 -25.14 -56.87
CA LYS A 6 9.98 -24.19 -55.81
C LYS A 6 11.17 -23.26 -55.55
N LYS A 7 10.98 -21.95 -55.72
CA LYS A 7 11.98 -20.93 -55.34
C LYS A 7 12.01 -20.84 -53.81
N HIS A 8 13.19 -21.02 -53.21
CA HIS A 8 13.38 -20.78 -51.77
C HIS A 8 13.26 -19.28 -51.48
N PRO A 9 12.59 -18.88 -50.38
CA PRO A 9 12.55 -17.48 -49.97
C PRO A 9 13.95 -17.03 -49.53
N THR A 10 14.45 -15.98 -50.16
CA THR A 10 15.69 -15.30 -49.78
C THR A 10 15.55 -14.72 -48.38
N HIS A 11 16.53 -14.98 -47.52
CA HIS A 11 16.61 -14.50 -46.13
C HIS A 11 16.23 -13.02 -46.01
N ALA A 12 15.00 -12.77 -45.56
CA ALA A 12 14.52 -11.43 -45.26
C ALA A 12 15.24 -10.91 -44.01
N ASN A 13 16.23 -10.05 -44.24
CA ASN A 13 16.61 -8.89 -43.44
C ASN A 13 16.28 -8.96 -41.93
N LEU A 14 17.07 -9.72 -41.20
CA LEU A 14 17.19 -9.66 -39.74
C LEU A 14 17.91 -8.36 -39.32
N LYS A 15 17.38 -7.19 -39.72
CA LYS A 15 17.78 -5.92 -39.08
C LYS A 15 17.15 -5.88 -37.69
N SER A 16 17.88 -6.53 -36.77
CA SER A 16 17.91 -6.35 -35.33
C SER A 16 16.92 -5.32 -34.77
N LYS A 17 15.83 -5.80 -34.17
CA LYS A 17 15.10 -5.09 -33.12
C LYS A 17 16.04 -4.98 -31.90
N ILE A 18 17.06 -4.12 -31.97
CA ILE A 18 17.89 -3.82 -30.80
C ILE A 18 16.92 -3.22 -29.76
N PRO A 19 16.74 -3.87 -28.59
CA PRO A 19 15.88 -3.30 -27.56
C PRO A 19 16.43 -1.92 -27.21
N LYS A 20 15.58 -0.88 -27.29
CA LYS A 20 15.96 0.49 -26.92
C LYS A 20 16.64 0.43 -25.56
N SER A 21 17.86 0.97 -25.48
CA SER A 21 18.62 1.09 -24.23
C SER A 21 17.69 1.58 -23.13
N ARG A 22 17.60 0.82 -22.03
CA ARG A 22 16.75 1.20 -20.89
C ARG A 22 17.29 2.52 -20.37
N ARG A 23 16.49 3.59 -20.47
CA ARG A 23 16.82 4.86 -19.84
C ARG A 23 17.11 4.59 -18.35
N PRO A 24 18.15 5.21 -17.77
CA PRO A 24 18.43 5.06 -16.36
C PRO A 24 17.17 5.44 -15.56
N ILE A 25 16.84 4.62 -14.55
CA ILE A 25 15.71 4.90 -13.65
C ILE A 25 16.02 6.21 -12.94
N ASN A 26 15.10 7.18 -13.03
CA ASN A 26 15.24 8.44 -12.31
C ASN A 26 15.39 8.16 -10.81
N LYS A 27 16.39 8.77 -10.18
CA LYS A 27 16.59 8.64 -8.73
C LYS A 27 15.35 9.15 -8.00
N SER A 28 14.91 8.41 -6.97
CA SER A 28 13.77 8.83 -6.14
C SER A 28 14.12 10.12 -5.39
N ASN A 29 13.20 11.09 -5.35
CA ASN A 29 13.37 12.30 -4.55
C ASN A 29 13.13 11.99 -3.05
N PRO A 30 14.17 12.02 -2.19
CA PRO A 30 14.03 11.62 -0.79
C PRO A 30 13.13 12.57 0.01
N VAL A 31 13.16 13.87 -0.28
CA VAL A 31 12.32 14.88 0.37
C VAL A 31 10.84 14.60 0.10
N ARG A 32 10.51 14.35 -1.17
CA ARG A 32 9.16 13.96 -1.56
C ARG A 32 8.71 12.68 -0.85
N ARG A 33 9.57 11.67 -0.80
CA ARG A 33 9.27 10.38 -0.14
C ARG A 33 9.01 10.55 1.36
N ALA A 34 9.80 11.38 2.03
CA ALA A 34 9.62 11.68 3.45
C ALA A 34 8.29 12.41 3.71
N ARG A 35 7.96 13.41 2.89
CA ARG A 35 6.67 14.13 2.97
C ARG A 35 5.48 13.21 2.72
N GLU A 36 5.56 12.37 1.69
CA GLU A 36 4.50 11.38 1.40
C GLU A 36 4.38 10.34 2.50
N PHE A 37 5.47 9.96 3.17
CA PHE A 37 5.44 9.07 4.32
C PHE A 37 4.74 9.74 5.51
N ALA A 38 5.12 10.98 5.85
CA ALA A 38 4.53 11.73 6.95
C ALA A 38 3.02 11.93 6.73
N ARG A 39 2.60 12.28 5.52
CA ARG A 39 1.18 12.41 5.19
C ARG A 39 0.43 11.08 5.29
N ALA A 40 0.98 9.99 4.74
CA ALA A 40 0.27 8.71 4.67
C ALA A 40 0.29 7.94 6.00
N TYR A 41 1.32 8.08 6.83
CA TYR A 41 1.52 7.25 8.03
C TYR A 41 1.74 8.05 9.32
N GLY A 42 1.89 9.38 9.24
CA GLY A 42 2.17 10.26 10.37
C GLY A 42 3.66 10.26 10.71
N SER A 43 4.14 9.23 11.39
CA SER A 43 5.55 9.09 11.79
C SER A 43 5.93 7.61 11.95
N LYS A 44 7.22 7.32 12.15
CA LYS A 44 7.68 5.94 12.40
C LYS A 44 7.19 5.44 13.75
N GLU A 45 7.19 6.30 14.75
CA GLU A 45 6.73 6.01 16.11
C GLU A 45 5.24 5.69 16.10
N ARG A 46 4.43 6.44 15.34
CA ARG A 46 3.01 6.14 15.13
C ARG A 46 2.81 4.78 14.46
N VAL A 47 3.60 4.46 13.43
CA VAL A 47 3.53 3.15 12.76
C VAL A 47 3.81 2.02 13.76
N GLN A 48 4.84 2.17 14.59
CA GLN A 48 5.16 1.21 15.64
C GLN A 48 4.04 1.09 16.67
N PHE A 49 3.43 2.20 17.09
CA PHE A 49 2.26 2.18 17.97
C PHE A 49 1.11 1.38 17.36
N VAL A 50 0.74 1.63 16.10
CA VAL A 50 -0.33 0.86 15.42
C VAL A 50 -0.01 -0.63 15.38
N GLN A 51 1.26 -1.01 15.21
CA GLN A 51 1.68 -2.42 15.21
C GLN A 51 1.48 -3.12 16.58
N THR A 52 1.38 -2.36 17.67
CA THR A 52 1.08 -2.88 19.01
C THR A 52 -0.42 -3.03 19.27
N ILE A 53 -1.28 -2.38 18.49
CA ILE A 53 -2.73 -2.46 18.65
C ILE A 53 -3.23 -3.79 18.06
N PRO A 54 -4.05 -4.58 18.78
CA PRO A 54 -4.70 -5.76 18.23
C PRO A 54 -5.60 -5.44 17.03
N CYS A 55 -5.67 -6.35 16.06
CA CYS A 55 -6.58 -6.22 14.92
C CYS A 55 -8.02 -5.99 15.41
N ILE A 56 -8.69 -4.93 14.96
CA ILE A 56 -10.05 -4.63 15.44
C ILE A 56 -11.08 -5.70 15.07
N LEU A 57 -10.83 -6.49 14.01
CA LEU A 57 -11.75 -7.52 13.54
C LEU A 57 -11.54 -8.87 14.22
N CYS A 58 -10.30 -9.24 14.53
CA CYS A 58 -9.97 -10.59 15.00
C CYS A 58 -9.00 -10.65 16.18
N ALA A 59 -8.65 -9.50 16.77
CA ALA A 59 -7.73 -9.34 17.92
C ALA A 59 -6.30 -9.90 17.75
N ARG A 60 -5.89 -10.30 16.55
CA ARG A 60 -4.53 -10.79 16.27
C ARG A 60 -3.52 -9.65 16.18
N THR A 61 -2.27 -9.94 16.51
CA THR A 61 -1.11 -9.05 16.38
C THR A 61 0.01 -9.74 15.57
N PRO A 62 0.93 -8.99 14.93
CA PRO A 62 0.93 -7.53 14.83
C PRO A 62 -0.11 -7.02 13.83
N SER A 63 -0.62 -5.82 14.07
CA SER A 63 -1.44 -5.11 13.09
C SER A 63 -0.59 -4.33 12.09
N VAL A 64 -1.16 -4.02 10.94
CA VAL A 64 -0.62 -3.14 9.92
C VAL A 64 -1.45 -1.86 9.85
N ASN A 65 -0.85 -0.84 9.26
CA ASN A 65 -1.53 0.44 9.02
C ASN A 65 -2.41 0.30 7.76
N ALA A 66 -3.67 -0.09 7.93
CA ALA A 66 -4.62 -0.28 6.84
C ALA A 66 -5.37 1.02 6.51
N HIS A 67 -5.22 1.55 5.30
CA HIS A 67 -5.92 2.77 4.85
C HIS A 67 -7.37 2.47 4.47
N MET A 68 -8.31 3.14 5.11
CA MET A 68 -9.74 2.98 4.84
C MET A 68 -10.17 3.72 3.56
N LYS A 69 -10.66 2.97 2.57
CA LYS A 69 -10.99 3.43 1.20
C LYS A 69 -12.06 4.51 1.17
N SER A 70 -13.06 4.43 2.06
CA SER A 70 -14.22 5.33 2.05
C SER A 70 -13.87 6.76 2.48
N LYS A 71 -12.88 6.92 3.36
CA LYS A 71 -12.54 8.21 3.99
C LYS A 71 -11.35 8.90 3.34
N SER A 72 -10.44 8.15 2.72
CA SER A 72 -9.29 8.72 2.02
C SER A 72 -8.80 7.73 0.97
N GLY A 73 -8.54 8.19 -0.25
CA GLY A 73 -8.39 7.33 -1.44
C GLY A 73 -7.41 6.14 -1.29
N MET A 74 -7.49 5.18 -2.22
CA MET A 74 -6.86 3.86 -2.09
C MET A 74 -5.35 3.86 -1.77
N GLY A 75 -4.97 3.05 -0.76
CA GLY A 75 -3.59 2.81 -0.34
C GLY A 75 -2.89 4.05 0.20
N ARG A 76 -1.62 4.28 -0.18
CA ARG A 76 -0.83 5.46 0.23
C ARG A 76 -1.36 6.80 -0.28
N LYS A 77 -2.49 6.84 -0.97
CA LYS A 77 -3.23 8.07 -1.26
C LYS A 77 -4.02 8.53 -0.03
N GLY A 78 -4.33 7.62 0.89
CA GLY A 78 -4.93 7.89 2.18
C GLY A 78 -4.04 8.72 3.11
N ASP A 79 -4.67 9.48 4.01
CA ASP A 79 -3.99 10.16 5.12
C ASP A 79 -3.91 9.24 6.35
N TYR A 80 -2.98 9.54 7.25
CA TYR A 80 -2.79 8.69 8.43
C TYR A 80 -4.00 8.66 9.37
N THR A 81 -4.85 9.69 9.33
CA THR A 81 -6.06 9.83 10.16
C THR A 81 -7.17 8.85 9.78
N THR A 82 -7.04 8.16 8.66
CA THR A 82 -8.00 7.16 8.17
C THR A 82 -7.41 5.75 8.21
N ILE A 83 -6.48 5.48 9.12
CA ILE A 83 -5.84 4.17 9.31
C ILE A 83 -6.56 3.39 10.40
N ALA A 84 -6.99 2.17 10.10
CA ALA A 84 -7.43 1.18 11.08
C ALA A 84 -6.30 0.19 11.42
N ALA A 85 -6.36 -0.42 12.60
CA ALA A 85 -5.45 -1.48 13.01
C ALA A 85 -5.99 -2.84 12.55
N LEU A 86 -5.47 -3.38 11.44
CA LEU A 86 -5.85 -4.69 10.92
C LEU A 86 -4.65 -5.64 10.88
N CYS A 87 -4.83 -6.94 11.15
CA CYS A 87 -3.80 -7.91 10.85
C CYS A 87 -3.65 -8.07 9.31
N HIS A 88 -2.57 -8.71 8.87
CA HIS A 88 -2.30 -8.87 7.44
C HIS A 88 -3.44 -9.55 6.66
N GLU A 89 -4.03 -10.60 7.23
CA GLU A 89 -5.12 -11.35 6.57
C GLU A 89 -6.40 -10.51 6.43
N CYS A 90 -6.86 -9.89 7.52
CA CYS A 90 -8.03 -9.01 7.47
C CYS A 90 -7.80 -7.78 6.58
N HIS A 91 -6.57 -7.30 6.49
CA HIS A 91 -6.21 -6.23 5.56
C HIS A 91 -6.32 -6.68 4.09
N ILE A 92 -5.87 -7.90 3.76
CA ILE A 92 -6.06 -8.48 2.42
C ILE A 92 -7.56 -8.59 2.10
N GLU A 93 -8.35 -9.14 3.03
CA GLU A 93 -9.79 -9.31 2.84
C GLU A 93 -10.52 -7.97 2.63
N TYR A 94 -10.11 -6.93 3.36
CA TYR A 94 -10.60 -5.56 3.16
C TYR A 94 -10.22 -5.03 1.77
N ASP A 95 -8.97 -5.22 1.35
CA ASP A 95 -8.50 -4.76 0.04
C ASP A 95 -9.18 -5.50 -1.11
N SER A 96 -9.48 -6.78 -0.94
CA SER A 96 -10.21 -7.61 -1.91
C SER A 96 -11.73 -7.46 -1.86
N ASN A 97 -12.27 -6.60 -0.98
CA ASN A 97 -13.71 -6.42 -0.77
C ASN A 97 -14.45 -7.74 -0.44
N THR A 98 -13.82 -8.63 0.33
CA THR A 98 -14.40 -9.94 0.72
C THR A 98 -14.92 -9.95 2.15
N LEU A 99 -14.66 -8.90 2.91
CA LEU A 99 -15.26 -8.69 4.24
C LEU A 99 -16.77 -8.45 4.13
N SER A 100 -17.49 -8.83 5.19
CA SER A 100 -18.90 -8.45 5.34
C SER A 100 -19.03 -6.94 5.55
N ASN A 101 -20.21 -6.38 5.23
CA ASN A 101 -20.47 -4.95 5.44
C ASN A 101 -20.25 -4.52 6.90
N TRP A 102 -20.65 -5.34 7.86
CA TRP A 102 -20.40 -5.08 9.28
C TRP A 102 -18.90 -4.97 9.60
N ALA A 103 -18.08 -5.85 9.03
CA ALA A 103 -16.63 -5.84 9.26
C ALA A 103 -15.97 -4.61 8.62
N VAL A 104 -16.45 -4.19 7.44
CA VAL A 104 -16.02 -2.95 6.79
C VAL A 104 -16.35 -1.74 7.66
N GLU A 105 -17.62 -1.59 8.07
CA GLU A 105 -18.08 -0.48 8.91
C GLU A 105 -17.29 -0.43 10.23
N LYS A 106 -17.12 -1.57 10.90
CA LYS A 106 -16.33 -1.67 12.12
C LYS A 106 -14.87 -1.24 11.93
N ALA A 107 -14.23 -1.63 10.83
CA ALA A 107 -12.86 -1.21 10.54
C ALA A 107 -12.79 0.29 10.25
N GLU A 108 -13.79 0.85 9.58
CA GLU A 108 -13.83 2.27 9.25
C GLU A 108 -14.05 3.17 10.48
N ASP A 109 -14.86 2.72 11.45
CA ASP A 109 -15.07 3.41 12.73
C ASP A 109 -13.83 3.35 13.63
N ASP A 110 -13.08 2.25 13.59
CA ASP A 110 -11.84 2.07 14.35
C ASP A 110 -10.77 3.10 14.00
N ALA A 111 -10.74 3.58 12.75
CA ALA A 111 -9.70 4.51 12.31
C ALA A 111 -9.63 5.79 13.16
N ALA A 112 -10.78 6.30 13.61
CA ALA A 112 -10.83 7.44 14.51
C ALA A 112 -10.32 7.09 15.92
N SER A 113 -10.62 5.89 16.40
CA SER A 113 -10.18 5.38 17.70
C SER A 113 -8.67 5.18 17.75
N VAL A 114 -8.06 4.67 16.68
CA VAL A 114 -6.59 4.51 16.56
C VAL A 114 -5.89 5.86 16.66
N GLU A 115 -6.40 6.88 15.97
CA GLU A 115 -5.82 8.23 16.02
C GLU A 115 -5.98 8.87 17.40
N HIS A 116 -7.16 8.73 18.02
CA HIS A 116 -7.38 9.21 19.38
C HIS A 116 -6.44 8.53 20.39
N ALA A 117 -6.29 7.21 20.31
CA ALA A 117 -5.40 6.45 21.18
C ALA A 117 -3.93 6.87 21.04
N TRP A 118 -3.49 7.17 19.81
CA TRP A 118 -2.16 7.72 19.56
C TRP A 118 -1.96 9.10 20.23
N GLN A 119 -2.93 9.99 20.08
CA GLN A 119 -2.88 11.33 20.69
C GLN A 119 -2.83 11.26 22.22
N VAL A 120 -3.62 10.36 22.83
CA VAL A 120 -3.57 10.10 24.28
C VAL A 120 -2.19 9.60 24.70
N GLN A 121 -1.60 8.65 23.97
CA GLN A 121 -0.25 8.14 24.29
C GLN A 121 0.81 9.25 24.22
N GLN A 122 0.74 10.12 23.21
CA GLN A 122 1.67 11.23 23.05
C GLN A 122 1.50 12.28 24.16
N ALA A 123 0.26 12.58 24.56
CA ALA A 123 -0.02 13.47 25.69
C ALA A 123 0.56 12.91 27.00
N MET A 124 0.35 11.62 27.28
CA MET A 124 0.92 10.96 28.46
C MET A 124 2.45 10.97 28.47
N ARG A 125 3.11 10.84 27.31
CA ARG A 125 4.57 10.96 27.23
C ARG A 125 5.08 12.37 27.54
N GLY A 126 4.32 13.40 27.16
CA GLY A 126 4.67 14.80 27.41
C GLY A 126 4.48 15.23 28.87
N THR A 127 3.63 14.55 29.64
CA THR A 127 3.36 14.90 31.05
C THR A 127 4.39 14.34 32.04
N TYR A 128 5.26 13.43 31.61
CA TYR A 128 6.31 12.83 32.44
C TYR A 128 7.74 13.14 31.94
N ALA A 129 7.88 14.13 31.05
CA ALA A 129 9.16 14.62 30.51
C ALA A 129 9.54 15.94 31.18
#